data_AF-A0A2V9IPV3-F1
#
_entry.id   AF-A0A2V9IPV3-F1
#
_cell.length_a   1.000
_cell.length_b   1.000
_cell.length_c   1.000
_cell.angle_alpha   90.00
_cell.angle_beta   90.00
_cell.angle_gamma   90.00
#
_symmetry.space_group_name_H-M   'P 1'
#
loop_
_entity.id
_entity.type
_entity.pdbx_description
1 polymer ?
#
loop_
_entity_poly.entity_id
_entity_poly.type
_entity_poly.pdbx_seq_one_letter_code
_entity_poly.pdbx_strand_id
1 'polypeptide(L)'
;MRNASKWVAYCSLAILVALYVVGAVSNGSLRHEVQTLPLWFPIVLGFGQRELAKWSALPCLIFWLVIMIFIWLFLLGWASFVTGHFSPTEIAMTLVIGAACVTGLLKSLRWRTSVNSWAGSGVAILFGILQLLAFRLSLIPYIATR
;
A
#
# COMPACT_ATOMS: atom_id res chain seq x y z
N MET A 1 19.14 7.74 11.02
CA MET A 1 18.40 8.69 10.14
C MET A 1 17.23 9.27 10.92
N ARG A 2 17.34 10.52 11.40
CA ARG A 2 16.40 11.14 12.36
C ARG A 2 14.93 11.25 11.87
N ASN A 3 14.68 11.08 10.56
CA ASN A 3 13.37 11.28 9.93
C ASN A 3 12.82 10.07 9.15
N ALA A 4 13.40 8.88 9.30
CA ALA A 4 12.98 7.71 8.51
C ALA A 4 11.51 7.34 8.73
N SER A 5 10.99 7.46 9.96
CA SER A 5 9.59 7.21 10.28
C SER A 5 8.62 8.13 9.53
N LYS A 6 8.95 9.42 9.43
CA LYS A 6 8.13 10.42 8.73
C LYS A 6 8.12 10.17 7.24
N TRP A 7 9.25 9.76 6.66
CA TRP A 7 9.30 9.35 5.25
C TRP A 7 8.41 8.15 4.96
N VAL A 8 8.40 7.14 5.84
CA VAL A 8 7.49 6.00 5.73
C VAL A 8 6.04 6.46 5.82
N ALA A 9 5.70 7.34 6.76
CA ALA A 9 4.35 7.90 6.87
C ALA A 9 3.94 8.67 5.60
N TYR A 10 4.80 9.52 5.06
CA TYR A 10 4.51 10.25 3.82
C TYR A 10 4.32 9.31 2.62
N CYS A 11 5.13 8.24 2.51
CA CYS A 11 4.95 7.25 1.46
C CYS A 11 3.62 6.51 1.61
N SER A 12 3.29 6.05 2.83
CA SER A 12 2.01 5.40 3.10
C SER A 12 0.81 6.32 2.86
N LEU A 13 0.95 7.61 3.20
CA LEU A 13 -0.07 8.63 2.96
C LEU A 13 -0.25 8.90 1.46
N ALA A 14 0.84 8.97 0.69
CA ALA A 14 0.76 9.14 -0.75
C ALA A 14 0.03 7.96 -1.42
N ILE A 15 0.31 6.73 -0.99
CA ILE A 15 -0.40 5.54 -1.47
C ILE A 15 -1.88 5.64 -1.11
N LEU A 16 -2.21 5.99 0.13
CA LEU A 16 -3.59 6.16 0.59
C LEU A 16 -4.34 7.18 -0.29
N VAL A 17 -3.80 8.39 -0.46
CA VAL A 17 -4.43 9.44 -1.27
C VAL A 17 -4.61 8.99 -2.72
N ALA A 18 -3.58 8.39 -3.33
CA ALA A 18 -3.68 7.90 -4.71
C ALA A 18 -4.77 6.83 -4.86
N LEU A 19 -4.95 5.95 -3.88
CA LEU A 19 -6.01 4.94 -3.89
C LEU A 19 -7.41 5.55 -3.74
N TYR A 20 -7.57 6.59 -2.91
CA TYR A 20 -8.83 7.33 -2.84
C TYR A 20 -9.16 8.03 -4.16
N VAL A 21 -8.16 8.63 -4.83
CA VAL A 21 -8.33 9.23 -6.16
C VAL A 21 -8.79 8.18 -7.18
N VAL A 22 -8.15 7.01 -7.20
CA VAL A 22 -8.56 5.90 -8.06
C VAL A 22 -9.98 5.42 -7.73
N GLY A 23 -10.33 5.30 -6.44
CA GLY A 23 -11.67 4.92 -6.02
C GLY A 23 -12.75 5.90 -6.47
N ALA A 24 -12.47 7.21 -6.37
CA ALA A 24 -13.37 8.26 -6.83
C ALA A 24 -13.57 8.24 -8.37
N VAL A 25 -12.51 7.96 -9.14
CA VAL A 25 -12.58 7.89 -10.61
C VAL A 25 -13.27 6.61 -11.10
N SER A 26 -13.11 5.50 -10.37
CA SER A 26 -13.61 4.18 -10.77
C SER A 26 -15.00 3.81 -10.21
N ASN A 27 -15.67 4.71 -9.47
CA ASN A 27 -16.93 4.47 -8.75
C ASN A 27 -16.88 3.30 -7.73
N GLY A 28 -15.68 2.95 -7.25
CA GLY A 28 -15.47 1.90 -6.25
C GLY A 28 -14.90 2.48 -4.96
N SER A 29 -15.58 3.44 -4.33
CA SER A 29 -15.05 4.16 -3.15
C SER A 29 -14.86 3.20 -1.99
N LEU A 30 -15.85 2.33 -1.74
CA LEU A 30 -15.87 1.47 -0.57
C LEU A 30 -14.81 0.37 -0.65
N ARG A 31 -14.53 -0.14 -1.85
CA ARG A 31 -13.43 -1.08 -2.10
C ARG A 31 -12.08 -0.49 -1.70
N HIS A 32 -11.78 0.75 -2.10
CA HIS A 32 -10.49 1.38 -1.82
C HIS A 32 -10.37 1.83 -0.36
N GLU A 33 -11.48 2.22 0.27
CA GLU A 33 -11.54 2.48 1.72
C GLU A 33 -11.13 1.24 2.52
N VAL A 34 -11.74 0.07 2.24
CA VAL A 34 -11.41 -1.18 2.95
C VAL A 34 -9.94 -1.58 2.71
N GLN A 35 -9.44 -1.45 1.49
CA GLN A 35 -8.05 -1.79 1.15
C GLN A 35 -7.00 -0.86 1.79
N THR A 36 -7.36 0.39 2.11
CA THR A 36 -6.47 1.38 2.72
C THR A 36 -6.42 1.29 4.25
N LEU A 37 -7.34 0.56 4.89
CA LEU A 37 -7.37 0.42 6.36
C LEU A 37 -6.02 0.06 6.99
N PRO A 38 -5.25 -0.92 6.47
CA PRO A 38 -3.97 -1.26 7.08
C PRO A 38 -2.90 -0.17 6.93
N LEU A 39 -3.00 0.70 5.92
CA LEU A 39 -2.05 1.81 5.69
C LEU A 39 -2.18 2.94 6.72
N TRP A 40 -3.31 3.06 7.42
CA TRP A 40 -3.46 4.06 8.48
C TRP A 40 -2.49 3.85 9.64
N PHE A 41 -2.16 2.60 9.98
CA PHE A 41 -1.23 2.30 11.06
C PHE A 41 0.20 2.81 10.81
N PRO A 42 0.87 2.50 9.67
CA PRO A 42 2.19 3.06 9.40
C PRO A 42 2.17 4.59 9.26
N ILE A 43 1.04 5.20 8.86
CA ILE A 43 0.89 6.66 8.84
C ILE A 43 0.92 7.22 10.27
N VAL A 44 0.03 6.74 11.14
CA VAL A 44 -0.09 7.22 12.54
C VAL A 44 1.19 6.93 13.31
N LEU A 45 1.72 5.71 13.22
CA LEU A 45 2.96 5.32 13.90
C LEU A 45 4.17 6.09 13.36
N GLY A 46 4.23 6.34 12.05
CA GLY A 46 5.36 7.03 11.42
C GLY A 46 5.41 8.52 11.78
N PHE A 47 4.25 9.20 11.81
CA PHE A 47 4.15 10.57 12.30
C PHE A 47 4.37 10.67 13.82
N GLY A 48 3.93 9.66 14.58
CA GLY A 48 4.25 9.50 16.00
C GLY A 48 5.69 9.07 16.29
N GLN A 49 6.55 9.00 15.26
CA GLN A 49 7.96 8.64 15.34
C GLN A 49 8.24 7.29 16.03
N ARG A 50 7.31 6.35 15.93
CA ARG A 50 7.44 5.00 16.51
C ARG A 50 8.18 4.08 15.53
N GLU A 51 9.09 3.28 16.05
CA GLU A 51 9.87 2.32 15.24
C GLU A 51 9.01 1.19 14.64
N LEU A 52 7.86 0.90 15.26
CA LEU A 52 6.88 -0.07 14.74
C LEU A 52 6.33 0.32 13.37
N ALA A 53 6.38 1.61 13.00
CA ALA A 53 5.95 2.09 11.70
C ALA A 53 6.63 1.36 10.54
N LYS A 54 7.92 1.01 10.69
CA LYS A 54 8.66 0.21 9.70
C LYS A 54 7.99 -1.15 9.48
N TRP A 55 7.75 -1.86 10.57
CA TRP A 55 7.30 -3.25 10.54
C TRP A 55 5.84 -3.38 10.08
N SER A 56 5.00 -2.40 10.40
CA SER A 56 3.64 -2.32 9.82
C SER A 56 3.64 -1.87 8.36
N ALA A 57 4.56 -0.99 7.94
CA ALA A 57 4.58 -0.47 6.57
C ALA A 57 5.10 -1.50 5.56
N LEU A 58 6.16 -2.25 5.90
CA LEU A 58 6.82 -3.18 4.98
C LEU A 58 5.85 -4.11 4.23
N PRO A 59 4.98 -4.90 4.90
CA PRO A 59 4.05 -5.79 4.20
C PRO A 59 3.07 -5.02 3.30
N CYS A 60 2.57 -3.86 3.74
CA CYS A 60 1.67 -3.03 2.93
C CYS A 60 2.38 -2.49 1.68
N LEU A 61 3.60 -1.96 1.82
CA LEU A 61 4.38 -1.42 0.69
C LEU A 61 4.75 -2.51 -0.31
N ILE A 62 5.13 -3.70 0.15
CA ILE A 62 5.41 -4.86 -0.72
C ILE A 62 4.15 -5.25 -1.48
N PHE A 63 3.02 -5.39 -0.77
CA PHE A 63 1.75 -5.78 -1.37
C PHE A 63 1.32 -4.82 -2.48
N TRP A 64 1.33 -3.51 -2.20
CA TRP A 64 0.97 -2.51 -3.20
C TRP A 64 1.93 -2.46 -4.37
N LEU A 65 3.24 -2.61 -4.13
CA LEU A 65 4.23 -2.68 -5.22
C LEU A 65 3.97 -3.88 -6.13
N VAL A 66 3.69 -5.05 -5.56
CA VAL A 66 3.36 -6.26 -6.31
C VAL A 66 2.11 -6.04 -7.17
N ILE A 67 1.06 -5.40 -6.63
CA ILE A 67 -0.12 -5.02 -7.43
C ILE A 67 0.27 -4.08 -8.57
N MET A 68 1.06 -3.03 -8.31
CA MET A 68 1.49 -2.11 -9.37
C MET A 68 2.25 -2.85 -10.47
N ILE A 69 3.16 -3.77 -10.11
CA ILE A 69 3.87 -4.59 -11.08
C ILE A 69 2.90 -5.40 -11.94
N PHE A 70 1.89 -6.05 -11.34
CA PHE A 70 0.89 -6.79 -12.10
C PHE A 70 0.05 -5.89 -13.02
N ILE A 71 -0.32 -4.68 -12.58
CA ILE A 71 -1.03 -3.70 -13.42
C ILE A 71 -0.15 -3.29 -14.61
N TRP A 72 1.15 -3.06 -14.40
CA TRP A 72 2.06 -2.71 -15.49
C TRP A 72 2.30 -3.86 -16.46
N LEU A 73 2.45 -5.10 -15.97
CA LEU A 73 2.50 -6.29 -16.82
C LEU A 73 1.22 -6.45 -17.66
N PHE A 74 0.08 -6.10 -17.09
CA PHE A 74 -1.21 -6.05 -17.79
C PHE A 74 -1.23 -4.97 -18.89
N LEU A 75 -0.89 -3.73 -18.54
CA LEU A 75 -0.89 -2.58 -19.47
C LEU A 75 0.10 -2.75 -20.63
N LEU A 76 1.24 -3.40 -20.39
CA LEU A 76 2.24 -3.71 -21.42
C LEU A 76 1.83 -4.87 -22.34
N GLY A 77 0.68 -5.51 -22.07
CA GLY A 77 0.16 -6.64 -22.85
C GLY A 77 0.82 -7.98 -22.53
N TRP A 78 1.65 -8.06 -21.48
CA TRP A 78 2.34 -9.29 -21.09
C TRP A 78 1.44 -10.23 -20.28
N ALA A 79 0.40 -9.68 -19.64
CA ALA A 79 -0.64 -10.44 -18.96
C ALA A 79 -1.98 -10.30 -19.70
N SER A 80 -2.11 -10.91 -20.88
CA SER A 80 -3.28 -10.78 -21.76
C SER A 80 -4.57 -11.50 -21.27
N PHE A 81 -4.63 -11.90 -20.01
CA PHE A 81 -5.76 -12.69 -19.46
C PHE A 81 -6.93 -11.85 -18.93
N VAL A 82 -6.81 -10.51 -18.89
CA VAL A 82 -7.86 -9.62 -18.35
C VAL A 82 -8.26 -8.60 -19.43
N THR A 83 -9.52 -8.21 -19.50
CA THR A 83 -9.98 -7.11 -20.37
C THR A 83 -10.44 -5.97 -19.47
N GLY A 84 -9.87 -4.78 -19.65
CA GLY A 84 -10.20 -3.62 -18.83
C GLY A 84 -9.59 -2.34 -19.40
N HIS A 85 -10.37 -1.26 -19.44
CA HIS A 85 -9.89 0.06 -19.83
C HIS A 85 -9.40 0.80 -18.61
N PHE A 86 -8.10 1.14 -18.57
CA PHE A 86 -7.56 2.07 -17.58
C PHE A 86 -7.65 3.50 -18.11
N SER A 87 -8.23 4.39 -17.33
CA SER A 87 -8.21 5.82 -17.58
C SER A 87 -6.79 6.39 -17.39
N PRO A 88 -6.46 7.52 -18.05
CA PRO A 88 -5.17 8.19 -17.85
C PRO A 88 -4.89 8.52 -16.37
N THR A 89 -5.94 8.86 -15.61
CA THR A 89 -5.83 9.17 -14.18
C THR A 89 -5.43 7.94 -13.37
N GLU A 90 -6.00 6.77 -13.64
CA GLU A 90 -5.64 5.52 -12.96
C GLU A 90 -4.19 5.14 -13.25
N ILE A 91 -3.76 5.27 -14.51
CA ILE A 91 -2.36 5.04 -14.91
C ILE A 91 -1.43 5.98 -14.13
N ALA A 92 -1.75 7.28 -14.09
CA ALA A 92 -0.96 8.26 -13.35
C ALA A 92 -0.88 7.92 -11.84
N MET A 93 -1.99 7.52 -11.22
CA MET A 93 -1.99 7.12 -9.80
C MET A 93 -1.19 5.85 -9.55
N THR A 94 -1.16 4.89 -10.48
CA THR A 94 -0.32 3.68 -10.33
C THR A 94 1.18 4.02 -10.31
N LEU A 95 1.62 5.03 -11.08
CA LEU A 95 2.98 5.54 -11.03
C LEU A 95 3.30 6.19 -9.68
N VAL A 96 2.37 6.99 -9.14
CA VAL A 96 2.50 7.62 -7.83
C VAL A 96 2.61 6.56 -6.73
N ILE A 97 1.74 5.55 -6.74
CA ILE A 97 1.77 4.44 -5.77
C ILE A 97 3.07 3.65 -5.91
N GLY A 98 3.49 3.31 -7.13
CA GLY A 98 4.73 2.59 -7.39
C GLY A 98 5.96 3.34 -6.87
N ALA A 99 6.07 4.63 -7.18
CA ALA A 99 7.14 5.48 -6.68
C ALA A 99 7.16 5.55 -5.15
N ALA A 100 6.00 5.77 -4.52
CA ALA A 100 5.85 5.81 -3.07
C ALA A 100 6.24 4.47 -2.41
N CYS A 101 5.86 3.33 -3.00
CA CYS A 101 6.23 2.01 -2.53
C CYS A 101 7.75 1.82 -2.56
N VAL A 102 8.40 2.12 -3.69
CA VAL A 102 9.86 1.98 -3.85
C VAL A 102 10.59 2.88 -2.86
N THR A 103 10.21 4.17 -2.76
CA THR A 103 10.85 5.08 -1.81
C THR A 103 10.63 4.66 -0.36
N GLY A 104 9.42 4.24 -0.01
CA GLY A 104 9.07 3.76 1.33
C GLY A 104 9.85 2.51 1.72
N LEU A 105 9.99 1.56 0.78
CA LEU A 105 10.76 0.32 0.99
C LEU A 105 12.24 0.61 1.17
N LEU A 106 12.84 1.42 0.28
CA LEU A 106 14.25 1.78 0.38
C LEU A 106 14.57 2.48 1.70
N LYS A 107 13.69 3.40 2.15
CA LYS A 107 13.85 4.06 3.45
C LYS A 107 13.67 3.10 4.62
N SER A 108 12.69 2.20 4.55
CA SER A 108 12.42 1.19 5.58
C SER A 108 13.57 0.19 5.73
N LEU A 109 14.13 -0.29 4.62
CA LEU A 109 15.26 -1.22 4.61
C LEU A 109 16.55 -0.58 5.13
N ARG A 110 16.80 0.70 4.79
CA ARG A 110 17.94 1.46 5.31
C ARG A 110 17.79 1.88 6.78
N TRP A 111 16.56 1.89 7.31
CA TRP A 111 16.29 2.27 8.69
C TRP A 111 16.57 1.12 9.66
N ARG A 112 17.57 1.30 10.52
CA ARG A 112 17.83 0.41 11.66
C ARG A 112 16.95 0.81 12.85
N THR A 113 16.20 -0.15 13.37
CA THR A 113 15.29 -0.02 14.52
C THR A 113 15.84 -0.84 15.68
N SER A 114 15.59 -0.41 16.91
CA SER A 114 15.88 -1.15 18.14
C SER A 114 14.85 -2.24 18.49
N VAL A 115 13.72 -2.29 17.78
CA VAL A 115 12.72 -3.36 17.92
C VAL A 115 13.34 -4.73 17.68
N ASN A 116 13.13 -5.67 18.61
CA ASN A 116 13.55 -7.07 18.49
C ASN A 116 13.02 -7.68 17.18
N SER A 117 13.90 -8.35 16.42
CA SER A 117 13.56 -9.01 15.15
C SER A 117 12.34 -9.93 15.24
N TRP A 118 12.14 -10.63 16.36
CA TRP A 118 10.96 -11.48 16.55
C TRP A 118 9.67 -10.68 16.68
N ALA A 119 9.67 -9.62 17.48
CA ALA A 119 8.52 -8.73 17.62
C ALA A 119 8.22 -7.98 16.30
N GLY A 120 9.28 -7.52 15.61
CA GLY A 120 9.17 -6.89 14.30
C GLY A 120 8.57 -7.81 13.24
N SER A 121 9.05 -9.05 13.16
CA SER A 121 8.49 -10.07 12.27
C SER A 121 7.04 -10.40 12.60
N GLY A 122 6.68 -10.51 13.89
CA GLY A 122 5.29 -10.71 14.31
C GLY A 122 4.36 -9.59 13.83
N VAL A 123 4.79 -8.34 13.97
CA VAL A 123 4.05 -7.18 13.45
C VAL A 123 3.95 -7.22 11.92
N ALA A 124 5.04 -7.53 11.22
CA ALA A 124 5.02 -7.62 9.76
C ALA A 124 4.09 -8.73 9.24
N ILE A 125 4.09 -9.90 9.89
CA ILE A 125 3.19 -11.02 9.55
C ILE A 125 1.74 -10.60 9.80
N LEU A 126 1.45 -10.03 10.97
CA LEU A 126 0.11 -9.55 11.31
C LEU A 126 -0.41 -8.56 10.26
N PHE A 127 0.39 -7.56 9.89
CA PHE A 127 0.01 -6.58 8.88
C PHE A 127 -0.08 -7.17 7.47
N GLY A 128 0.73 -8.17 7.14
CA GLY A 128 0.59 -8.94 5.90
C GLY A 128 -0.76 -9.66 5.83
N ILE A 129 -1.16 -10.32 6.92
CA ILE A 129 -2.46 -10.98 7.03
C ILE A 129 -3.59 -9.95 6.93
N LEU A 130 -3.51 -8.84 7.67
CA LEU A 130 -4.50 -7.76 7.62
C LEU A 130 -4.63 -7.17 6.22
N GLN A 131 -3.52 -6.97 5.51
CA GLN A 131 -3.53 -6.45 4.13
C GLN A 131 -4.20 -7.43 3.17
N LEU A 132 -3.91 -8.73 3.29
CA LEU A 132 -4.54 -9.76 2.47
C LEU A 132 -6.04 -9.91 2.78
N LEU A 133 -6.41 -9.84 4.06
CA LEU A 133 -7.81 -9.88 4.49
C LEU A 133 -8.58 -8.65 4.01
N ALA A 134 -8.04 -7.44 4.19
CA ALA A 134 -8.62 -6.21 3.68
C ALA A 134 -8.83 -6.28 2.16
N PHE A 135 -7.83 -6.77 1.43
CA PHE A 135 -7.97 -6.99 -0.01
C PHE A 135 -9.03 -8.05 -0.34
N ARG A 136 -9.05 -9.20 0.34
CA ARG A 136 -10.07 -10.24 0.12
C ARG A 136 -11.49 -9.73 0.41
N LEU A 137 -11.68 -9.01 1.51
CA LEU A 137 -12.96 -8.40 1.87
C LEU A 137 -13.41 -7.39 0.81
N SER A 138 -12.49 -6.62 0.27
CA SER A 138 -12.78 -5.65 -0.78
C SER A 138 -13.28 -6.28 -2.10
N LEU A 139 -13.07 -7.59 -2.30
CA LEU A 139 -13.55 -8.34 -3.47
C LEU A 139 -14.95 -8.93 -3.26
N ILE A 140 -15.51 -8.83 -2.05
CA ILE A 140 -16.88 -9.31 -1.79
C ILE A 140 -17.84 -8.45 -2.63
N PRO A 141 -18.80 -9.06 -3.37
CA PRO A 141 -19.64 -8.33 -4.34
C PRO A 141 -20.34 -7.09 -3.78
N TYR A 142 -20.76 -7.14 -2.51
CA TYR A 142 -21.40 -6.01 -1.83
C TYR A 142 -20.47 -4.79 -1.66
N ILE A 143 -19.18 -5.04 -1.45
CA ILE A 143 -18.14 -4.00 -1.29
C ILE A 143 -17.53 -3.63 -2.64
N ALA A 144 -17.40 -4.60 -3.55
CA ALA A 144 -16.82 -4.38 -4.87
C ALA A 144 -17.69 -3.52 -5.80
N THR A 145 -18.99 -3.41 -5.52
CA THR A 145 -19.97 -2.66 -6.32
C THR A 145 -20.33 -1.29 -5.73
N ARG A 146 -19.70 -0.88 -4.62
CA ARG A 146 -19.91 0.40 -3.94
C ARG A 146 -18.58 1.13 -3.73
#